data_AF-A0A417UKW7-F1
#
_entry.id   AF-A0A417UKW7-F1
#
_cell.length_a   1.000
_cell.length_b   1.000
_cell.length_c   1.000
_cell.angle_alpha   90.00
_cell.angle_beta   90.00
_cell.angle_gamma   90.00
#
_symmetry.space_group_name_H-M   'P 1'
#
loop_
_entity.id
_entity.type
_entity.pdbx_description
1 polymer ?
#
loop_
_entity_poly.entity_id
_entity_poly.type
_entity_poly.pdbx_seq_one_letter_code
_entity_poly.pdbx_strand_id
1 'polypeptide(L)'
;MKFTKEFTDAVEQKNRLRVRIMLKDAFLLDKTGDTFDKMEQYAAERVPELYEAHDEETLLNQPEQWTANYFNEQMTKLVGNFSRERVALLKKMAAALFGEKAETAAPTERTETSAPERGKLSGGIWVAAGVVLVVIMLLVAAFFLKNGGCANG
;
A
#
# COMPACT_ATOMS: atom_id res chain seq x y z
N MET A 1 21.40 12.71 13.33
CA MET A 1 21.60 12.61 11.86
C MET A 1 22.23 13.90 11.38
N LYS A 2 23.16 13.83 10.43
CA LYS A 2 23.72 15.01 9.76
C LYS A 2 23.19 15.00 8.33
N PHE A 3 22.48 16.05 7.92
CA PHE A 3 22.03 16.19 6.54
C PHE A 3 23.19 16.60 5.62
N THR A 4 23.04 16.35 4.32
CA THR A 4 24.00 16.80 3.32
C THR A 4 24.02 18.32 3.26
N LYS A 5 25.16 18.89 2.85
CA LYS A 5 25.30 20.34 2.75
C LYS A 5 24.31 20.92 1.73
N GLU A 6 24.06 20.19 0.65
CA GLU A 6 23.13 20.59 -0.41
C GLU A 6 21.70 20.73 0.11
N PHE A 7 21.27 19.81 1.01
CA PHE A 7 19.96 19.89 1.62
C PHE A 7 19.88 21.05 2.61
N THR A 8 20.88 21.20 3.49
CA THR A 8 20.89 22.29 4.46
C THR A 8 20.93 23.65 3.78
N ASP A 9 21.75 23.80 2.74
CA ASP A 9 21.83 25.03 1.95
C ASP A 9 20.47 25.35 1.28
N ALA A 10 19.78 24.34 0.73
CA ALA A 10 18.46 24.54 0.11
C ALA A 10 17.39 24.99 1.13
N VAL A 11 17.43 24.44 2.34
CA VAL A 11 16.55 24.83 3.45
C VAL A 11 16.85 26.25 3.93
N GLU A 12 18.12 26.58 4.14
CA GLU A 12 18.56 27.92 4.58
C GLU A 12 18.21 29.00 3.56
N GLN A 13 18.33 28.70 2.27
CA GLN A 13 17.94 29.58 1.17
C GLN A 13 16.42 29.62 0.94
N LYS A 14 15.63 28.84 1.70
CA LYS A 14 14.17 28.71 1.54
C LYS A 14 13.77 28.32 0.11
N ASN A 15 14.60 27.55 -0.58
CA ASN A 15 14.32 27.10 -1.94
C ASN A 15 13.31 25.94 -1.90
N ARG A 16 12.02 26.30 -1.80
CA ARG A 16 10.89 25.36 -1.66
C ARG A 16 10.91 24.25 -2.71
N LEU A 17 11.10 24.59 -3.98
CA LEU A 17 11.12 23.62 -5.07
C LEU A 17 12.25 22.60 -4.88
N ARG A 18 13.47 23.09 -4.59
CA ARG A 18 14.63 22.21 -4.38
C ARG A 18 14.43 21.31 -3.16
N VAL A 19 13.93 21.85 -2.05
CA VAL A 19 13.63 21.06 -0.85
C VAL A 19 12.62 19.96 -1.14
N ARG A 20 11.53 20.26 -1.87
CA ARG A 20 10.50 19.27 -2.25
C ARG A 20 11.05 18.17 -3.17
N ILE A 21 11.92 18.53 -4.12
CA ILE A 21 12.60 17.54 -4.97
C ILE A 21 13.47 16.62 -4.11
N MET A 22 14.28 17.18 -3.20
CA MET A 22 15.15 16.37 -2.33
C MET A 22 14.36 15.49 -1.35
N LEU A 23 13.20 15.96 -0.87
CA LEU A 23 12.27 15.14 -0.08
C LEU A 23 11.66 14.02 -0.92
N LYS A 24 11.28 14.29 -2.18
CA LYS A 24 10.84 13.24 -3.11
C LYS A 24 11.93 12.18 -3.30
N ASP A 25 13.18 12.59 -3.47
CA ASP A 25 14.30 11.65 -3.66
C ASP A 25 14.51 10.77 -2.42
N ALA A 26 14.26 11.28 -1.21
CA ALA A 26 14.37 10.51 0.03
C ALA A 26 13.46 9.27 0.06
N PHE A 27 12.27 9.31 -0.55
CA PHE A 27 11.41 8.13 -0.71
C PHE A 27 12.04 7.02 -1.56
N LEU A 28 12.93 7.36 -2.50
CA LEU A 28 13.57 6.40 -3.39
C LEU A 28 14.83 5.78 -2.75
N LEU A 29 15.47 6.53 -1.86
CA LEU A 29 16.74 6.15 -1.23
C LEU A 29 16.55 5.28 0.01
N ASP A 30 15.46 5.48 0.75
CA ASP A 30 15.22 4.82 2.03
C ASP A 30 13.82 4.22 2.11
N LYS A 31 13.75 2.89 2.02
CA LYS A 31 12.50 2.12 2.09
C LYS A 31 11.83 2.16 3.47
N THR A 32 12.56 2.54 4.52
CA THR A 32 12.01 2.65 5.88
C THR A 32 11.23 3.94 6.09
N GLY A 33 11.48 4.97 5.29
CA GLY A 33 10.90 6.31 5.46
C GLY A 33 11.58 7.17 6.52
N ASP A 34 12.51 6.63 7.30
CA ASP A 34 13.21 7.35 8.37
C ASP A 34 13.93 8.61 7.88
N THR A 35 14.59 8.49 6.72
CA THR A 35 15.32 9.60 6.09
C THR A 35 14.35 10.70 5.69
N PHE A 36 13.22 10.33 5.08
CA PHE A 36 12.18 11.29 4.69
C PHE A 36 11.66 12.04 5.91
N ASP A 37 11.30 11.33 6.98
CA ASP A 37 10.68 11.92 8.17
C ASP A 37 11.59 12.94 8.86
N LYS A 38 12.88 12.61 8.99
CA LYS A 38 13.88 13.52 9.58
C LYS A 38 14.08 14.76 8.71
N MET A 39 14.16 14.59 7.38
CA MET A 39 14.30 15.71 6.44
C MET A 39 13.05 16.59 6.41
N GLU A 40 11.86 15.99 6.39
CA GLU A 40 10.57 16.67 6.39
C GLU A 40 10.43 17.53 7.64
N GLN A 41 10.66 16.96 8.82
CA GLN A 41 10.58 17.68 10.09
C GLN A 41 11.53 18.88 10.10
N TYR A 42 12.79 18.70 9.71
CA TYR A 42 13.78 19.76 9.69
C TYR A 42 13.38 20.91 8.74
N ALA A 43 12.86 20.58 7.57
CA ALA A 43 12.43 21.54 6.57
C ALA A 43 11.14 22.27 6.96
N ALA A 44 10.16 21.56 7.53
CA ALA A 44 8.85 22.11 7.89
C ALA A 44 8.97 23.25 8.93
N GLU A 45 9.97 23.19 9.81
CA GLU A 45 10.27 24.22 10.81
C GLU A 45 10.93 25.48 10.21
N ARG A 46 11.56 25.39 9.03
CA ARG A 46 12.50 26.40 8.51
C ARG A 46 12.10 27.01 7.17
N VAL A 47 11.30 26.28 6.38
CA VAL A 47 10.86 26.69 5.05
C VAL A 47 9.39 27.09 5.13
N PRO A 48 9.07 28.40 5.11
CA PRO A 48 7.69 28.86 5.02
C PRO A 48 7.01 28.25 3.79
N GLU A 49 5.74 27.88 3.93
CA GLU A 49 4.94 27.31 2.83
C GLU A 49 5.58 26.07 2.18
N LEU A 50 6.35 25.28 2.95
CA LEU A 50 6.82 23.98 2.47
C LEU A 50 5.66 23.15 1.94
N TYR A 51 4.57 23.12 2.71
CA TYR A 51 3.30 22.53 2.30
C TYR A 51 2.41 23.55 1.62
N GLU A 52 1.54 23.03 0.76
CA GLU A 52 0.46 23.75 0.13
C GLU A 52 -0.87 23.04 0.39
N ALA A 53 -1.98 23.73 0.09
CA ALA A 53 -3.30 23.12 0.12
C ALA A 53 -3.35 21.92 -0.83
N HIS A 54 -4.09 20.89 -0.44
CA HIS A 54 -4.34 19.77 -1.34
C HIS A 54 -5.10 20.23 -2.59
N ASP A 55 -4.79 19.64 -3.73
CA ASP A 55 -5.37 19.95 -5.04
C ASP A 55 -6.72 19.26 -5.29
N GLU A 56 -7.39 18.83 -4.22
CA GLU A 56 -8.71 18.19 -4.24
C GLU A 56 -8.76 16.84 -5.01
N GLU A 57 -7.60 16.27 -5.35
CA GLU A 57 -7.54 14.92 -5.93
C GLU A 57 -8.14 13.89 -4.96
N THR A 58 -8.98 13.00 -5.47
CA THR A 58 -9.47 11.89 -4.65
C THR A 58 -8.34 10.88 -4.43
N LEU A 59 -7.77 10.90 -3.23
CA LEU A 59 -6.73 9.97 -2.79
C LEU A 59 -7.33 8.61 -2.41
N LEU A 60 -6.77 7.51 -2.95
CA LEU A 60 -7.15 6.16 -2.57
C LEU A 60 -6.59 5.88 -1.17
N ASN A 61 -7.44 5.92 -0.15
CA ASN A 61 -7.01 5.72 1.24
C ASN A 61 -7.06 4.25 1.70
N GLN A 62 -7.64 3.36 0.90
CA GLN A 62 -7.81 1.94 1.25
C GLN A 62 -6.57 1.14 0.83
N PRO A 63 -5.84 0.49 1.76
CA PRO A 63 -4.63 -0.26 1.46
C PRO A 63 -4.79 -1.35 0.40
N GLU A 64 -5.97 -1.97 0.31
CA GLU A 64 -6.27 -3.04 -0.65
C GLU A 64 -6.28 -2.55 -2.11
N GLN A 65 -6.40 -1.24 -2.31
CA GLN A 65 -6.38 -0.60 -3.64
C GLN A 65 -4.99 -0.06 -4.01
N TRP A 66 -4.02 -0.11 -3.09
CA TRP A 66 -2.69 0.43 -3.34
C TRP A 66 -1.89 -0.49 -4.25
N THR A 67 -1.32 0.11 -5.30
CA THR A 67 -0.41 -0.56 -6.22
C THR A 67 0.87 0.24 -6.37
N ALA A 68 1.96 -0.41 -6.78
CA ALA A 68 3.20 0.29 -7.11
C ALA A 68 2.99 1.33 -8.24
N ASN A 69 2.08 1.06 -9.18
CA ASN A 69 1.73 2.03 -10.22
C ASN A 69 1.06 3.27 -9.63
N TYR A 70 0.06 3.10 -8.76
CA TYR A 70 -0.59 4.23 -8.09
C TYR A 70 0.40 5.00 -7.20
N PHE A 71 1.31 4.32 -6.51
CA PHE A 71 2.38 4.97 -5.75
C PHE A 71 3.24 5.86 -6.66
N ASN A 72 3.67 5.33 -7.80
CA ASN A 72 4.47 6.08 -8.79
C ASN A 72 3.70 7.27 -9.35
N GLU A 73 2.42 7.11 -9.66
CA GLU A 73 1.55 8.21 -10.09
C GLU A 73 1.53 9.33 -9.04
N GLN A 74 1.30 9.00 -7.77
CA GLN A 74 1.31 9.97 -6.67
C GLN A 74 2.69 10.63 -6.48
N MET A 75 3.78 9.87 -6.66
CA MET A 75 5.16 10.39 -6.61
C MET A 75 5.50 11.36 -7.76
N THR A 76 4.87 11.22 -8.94
CA THR A 76 5.05 12.19 -10.03
C THR A 76 4.41 13.54 -9.70
N LYS A 77 3.27 13.52 -9.00
CA LYS A 77 2.51 14.72 -8.60
C LYS A 77 3.06 15.41 -7.36
N LEU A 78 3.80 14.68 -6.50
CA LEU A 78 4.27 15.16 -5.19
C LEU A 78 4.96 16.54 -5.20
N VAL A 79 5.85 16.81 -6.17
CA VAL A 79 6.57 18.10 -6.21
C VAL A 79 5.64 19.25 -6.61
N GLY A 80 4.68 18.97 -7.51
CA GLY A 80 3.69 19.93 -8.01
C GLY A 80 2.61 20.24 -6.97
N ASN A 81 2.24 19.27 -6.14
CA ASN A 81 1.36 19.46 -4.99
C ASN A 81 1.90 18.77 -3.73
N PHE A 82 2.78 19.48 -3.01
CA PHE A 82 3.36 18.99 -1.76
C PHE A 82 2.40 19.22 -0.58
N SER A 83 1.23 18.58 -0.62
CA SER A 83 0.20 18.66 0.42
C SER A 83 0.43 17.63 1.52
N ARG A 84 -0.09 17.90 2.73
CA ARG A 84 0.07 17.01 3.88
C ARG A 84 -0.61 15.67 3.64
N GLU A 85 -1.76 15.71 2.99
CA GLU A 85 -2.61 14.58 2.62
C GLU A 85 -1.85 13.63 1.68
N ARG A 86 -1.26 14.18 0.62
CA ARG A 86 -0.49 13.40 -0.36
C ARG A 86 0.78 12.81 0.26
N VAL A 87 1.52 13.59 1.06
CA VAL A 87 2.70 13.11 1.78
C VAL A 87 2.33 11.97 2.74
N ALA A 88 1.26 12.14 3.52
CA ALA A 88 0.79 11.12 4.45
C ALA A 88 0.36 9.83 3.73
N LEU A 89 -0.33 9.93 2.58
CA LEU A 89 -0.65 8.78 1.75
C LEU A 89 0.62 8.05 1.30
N LEU A 90 1.57 8.77 0.71
CA LEU A 90 2.81 8.19 0.18
C LEU A 90 3.64 7.51 1.27
N LYS A 91 3.72 8.08 2.48
CA LYS A 91 4.36 7.42 3.64
C LYS A 91 3.72 6.09 3.98
N LYS A 92 2.38 6.04 4.07
CA LYS A 92 1.64 4.80 4.35
C LYS A 92 1.82 3.76 3.24
N MET A 93 1.74 4.21 1.99
CA MET A 93 1.95 3.34 0.82
C MET A 93 3.36 2.76 0.79
N ALA A 94 4.38 3.58 1.05
CA ALA A 94 5.77 3.13 1.05
C ALA A 94 6.00 2.02 2.10
N ALA A 95 5.49 2.21 3.32
CA ALA A 95 5.57 1.19 4.36
C ALA A 95 4.82 -0.10 3.98
N ALA A 96 3.62 0.01 3.40
CA ALA A 96 2.81 -1.15 3.04
C ALA A 96 3.35 -1.94 1.83
N LEU A 97 3.89 -1.24 0.82
CA LEU A 97 4.35 -1.84 -0.44
C LEU A 97 5.82 -2.28 -0.40
N PHE A 98 6.66 -1.58 0.37
CA PHE A 98 8.12 -1.74 0.33
C PHE A 98 8.77 -1.95 1.69
N GLY A 99 8.02 -1.80 2.80
CA GLY A 99 8.53 -2.14 4.11
C GLY A 99 8.93 -3.61 4.17
N GLU A 100 10.04 -3.92 4.84
CA GLU A 100 10.36 -5.30 5.17
C GLU A 100 9.20 -5.85 6.00
N LYS A 101 8.53 -6.88 5.47
CA LYS A 101 7.57 -7.64 6.26
C LYS A 101 8.35 -8.24 7.43
N ALA A 102 8.25 -7.63 8.61
CA ALA A 102 8.40 -8.38 9.84
C ALA A 102 7.42 -9.55 9.70
N GLU A 103 7.94 -10.77 9.67
CA GLU A 103 7.18 -11.99 9.51
C GLU A 103 5.97 -11.97 10.45
N THR A 104 4.82 -11.58 9.92
CA THR A 104 3.55 -11.90 10.55
C THR A 104 3.28 -13.31 10.11
N ALA A 105 3.74 -14.25 10.93
CA ALA A 105 3.29 -15.62 10.88
C ALA A 105 1.75 -15.60 10.96
N ALA A 106 1.10 -15.84 9.83
CA ALA A 106 -0.28 -16.26 9.75
C ALA A 106 -0.43 -17.27 8.61
N PRO A 107 -1.24 -18.33 8.81
CA PRO A 107 -0.90 -19.66 8.34
C PRO A 107 -1.04 -19.86 6.82
N THR A 108 -0.13 -20.67 6.29
CA THR A 108 -0.25 -21.31 4.99
C THR A 108 -1.52 -22.16 4.93
N GLU A 109 -2.61 -21.65 4.35
CA GLU A 109 -3.62 -22.52 3.74
C GLU A 109 -3.10 -22.96 2.37
N ARG A 110 -2.21 -23.97 2.41
CA ARG A 110 -1.95 -24.82 1.26
C ARG A 110 -3.17 -25.74 1.12
N THR A 111 -4.05 -25.44 0.17
CA THR A 111 -4.94 -26.46 -0.38
C THR A 111 -4.10 -27.32 -1.33
N GLU A 112 -3.43 -28.32 -0.77
CA GLU A 112 -2.83 -29.38 -1.58
C GLU A 112 -3.94 -30.31 -2.07
N THR A 113 -4.31 -30.14 -3.34
CA THR A 113 -4.89 -31.20 -4.16
C THR A 113 -3.96 -32.39 -4.14
N SER A 114 -4.38 -33.47 -3.48
CA SER A 114 -4.04 -34.84 -3.91
C SER A 114 -5.10 -35.80 -3.38
N ALA A 115 -5.89 -36.36 -4.29
CA ALA A 115 -6.57 -37.63 -4.03
C ALA A 115 -5.50 -38.74 -4.03
N PRO A 116 -5.62 -39.74 -3.15
CA PRO A 116 -5.76 -41.09 -3.72
C PRO A 116 -6.75 -42.01 -2.98
N GLU A 117 -7.46 -42.75 -3.83
CA GLU A 117 -7.80 -44.18 -3.77
C GLU A 117 -8.59 -44.81 -2.59
N ARG A 118 -9.77 -45.32 -3.01
CA ARG A 118 -10.47 -46.54 -2.58
C ARG A 118 -9.84 -47.39 -1.46
N GLY A 119 -10.62 -47.57 -0.40
CA GLY A 119 -10.64 -48.77 0.43
C GLY A 119 -12.04 -49.01 0.96
N LYS A 120 -12.66 -50.14 0.61
CA LYS A 120 -14.03 -50.54 1.02
C LYS A 120 -13.91 -51.55 2.15
N LEU A 121 -14.43 -51.28 3.36
CA LEU A 121 -15.24 -52.23 4.15
C LEU A 121 -15.71 -51.66 5.51
N SER A 122 -17.02 -51.79 5.73
CA SER A 122 -17.63 -52.43 6.92
C SER A 122 -17.25 -51.94 8.31
N GLY A 123 -18.18 -51.21 8.93
CA GLY A 123 -18.46 -51.30 10.37
C GLY A 123 -17.55 -50.45 11.25
N GLY A 124 -18.05 -49.28 11.64
CA GLY A 124 -17.42 -48.43 12.66
C GLY A 124 -17.56 -46.96 12.32
N ILE A 125 -18.43 -46.28 13.05
CA ILE A 125 -18.61 -44.83 13.04
C ILE A 125 -17.25 -44.13 13.18
N TRP A 126 -16.95 -43.22 12.27
CA TRP A 126 -15.90 -42.22 12.47
C TRP A 126 -16.57 -40.85 12.58
N VAL A 127 -16.69 -40.37 13.81
CA VAL A 127 -17.00 -38.98 14.11
C VAL A 127 -15.68 -38.22 14.08
N ALA A 128 -15.56 -37.24 13.20
CA ALA A 128 -14.58 -36.17 13.34
C ALA A 128 -15.24 -34.85 12.96
N ALA A 129 -15.17 -33.93 13.91
CA ALA A 129 -15.78 -32.62 13.90
C ALA A 129 -15.20 -31.71 12.80
N GLY A 130 -16.04 -30.81 12.28
CA GLY A 130 -15.57 -29.72 11.43
C GLY A 130 -16.62 -29.17 10.46
N VAL A 131 -17.78 -28.74 10.97
CA VAL A 131 -18.67 -27.90 10.17
C VAL A 131 -18.10 -26.48 10.19
N VAL A 132 -17.46 -26.06 9.10
CA VAL A 132 -17.39 -24.64 8.73
C VAL A 132 -18.12 -24.52 7.40
N LEU A 133 -19.42 -24.21 7.45
CA LEU A 133 -20.16 -23.80 6.27
C LEU A 133 -19.66 -22.42 5.86
N VAL A 134 -18.77 -22.38 4.86
CA VAL A 134 -18.30 -21.16 4.20
C VAL A 134 -19.48 -20.55 3.44
N VAL A 135 -20.14 -19.53 4.01
CA VAL A 135 -21.17 -18.72 3.32
C VAL A 135 -20.50 -17.65 2.44
N ILE A 136 -19.52 -18.05 1.62
CA ILE A 136 -18.87 -17.18 0.61
C ILE A 136 -19.01 -17.80 -0.79
N MET A 137 -20.08 -18.56 -1.03
CA MET A 137 -20.46 -19.02 -2.38
C MET A 137 -21.75 -18.37 -2.91
N LEU A 138 -22.33 -17.38 -2.21
CA LEU A 138 -23.51 -16.67 -2.70
C LEU A 138 -23.23 -15.33 -3.38
N LEU A 139 -22.08 -14.67 -3.13
CA LEU A 139 -21.79 -13.38 -3.76
C LEU A 139 -21.12 -13.49 -5.13
N VAL A 140 -20.36 -14.56 -5.37
CA VAL A 140 -19.69 -14.73 -6.68
C VAL A 140 -20.69 -15.17 -7.76
N ALA A 141 -21.69 -16.00 -7.44
CA ALA A 141 -22.74 -16.39 -8.40
C ALA A 141 -23.64 -15.21 -8.81
N ALA A 142 -23.96 -14.30 -7.89
CA ALA A 142 -24.80 -13.12 -8.20
C ALA A 142 -24.12 -12.15 -9.17
N PHE A 143 -22.79 -12.05 -9.16
CA PHE A 143 -22.05 -11.21 -10.09
C PHE A 143 -22.05 -11.76 -11.52
N PHE A 144 -21.95 -13.09 -11.67
CA PHE A 144 -21.99 -13.74 -13.00
C PHE A 144 -23.41 -13.81 -13.60
N LEU A 145 -24.47 -13.89 -12.78
CA LEU A 145 -25.85 -13.76 -13.30
C LEU A 145 -26.21 -12.32 -13.70
N LYS A 146 -25.60 -11.30 -13.09
CA LYS A 146 -25.87 -9.89 -13.44
C LYS A 146 -25.23 -9.49 -14.78
N ASN A 147 -24.05 -10.03 -15.10
CA ASN A 147 -23.24 -9.60 -16.25
C ASN A 147 -23.16 -10.63 -17.40
N GLY A 148 -23.72 -11.83 -17.23
CA GLY A 148 -23.76 -12.89 -18.25
C GLY A 148 -25.01 -12.92 -19.14
N GLY A 149 -25.76 -11.82 -19.21
CA GLY A 149 -26.98 -11.71 -20.01
C GLY A 149 -26.76 -10.87 -21.26
N CYS A 150 -26.33 -11.50 -22.35
CA CYS A 150 -26.83 -11.24 -23.71
C CYS A 150 -26.29 -12.32 -24.65
N ALA A 151 -27.09 -13.36 -24.82
CA ALA A 151 -27.06 -14.19 -26.01
C ALA A 151 -27.79 -13.47 -27.15
N ASN A 152 -27.27 -13.69 -28.36
CA ASN A 152 -27.94 -13.70 -29.66
C ASN A 152 -28.28 -12.38 -30.37
N GLY A 153 -27.64 -12.24 -31.53
CA GLY A 153 -28.00 -11.45 -32.69
C GLY A 153 -27.13 -11.90 -33.85
#